data_AF-A0A9D5R4S1-F1
#
_entry.id   AF-A0A9D5R4S1-F1
#
_cell.length_a   1.000
_cell.length_b   1.000
_cell.length_c   1.000
_cell.angle_alpha   90.00
_cell.angle_beta   90.00
_cell.angle_gamma   90.00
#
_symmetry.space_group_name_H-M   'P 1'
#
loop_
_entity.id
_entity.type
_entity.pdbx_description
1 polymer ?
#
loop_
_entity_poly.entity_id
_entity_poly.type
_entity_poly.pdbx_seq_one_letter_code
_entity_poly.pdbx_strand_id
1 'polypeptide(L)'
;MKDLSMIQRRNCRLRREIARSFAARHYKDLVATVDEVIRRPLKRGFYVEADSAIVIDRRRRAGKLVCKGSKRSQMWADFFSQVDALLARNPGMSRVGAICRVIASGTSNTGFCMSRELALKIYNHGN
;
A
#
# COMPACT_ATOMS: atom_id res chain seq x y z
N MET A 1 27.57 1.26 9.27
CA MET A 1 26.12 1.57 9.16
C MET A 1 25.37 0.27 8.98
N LYS A 2 24.40 -0.07 9.84
CA LYS A 2 23.54 -1.23 9.59
C LYS A 2 22.65 -0.92 8.39
N ASP A 3 22.73 -1.73 7.34
CA ASP A 3 21.84 -1.60 6.20
C ASP A 3 20.39 -1.84 6.65
N LEU A 4 19.57 -0.80 6.51
CA LEU A 4 18.14 -0.92 6.79
C LEU A 4 17.53 -1.88 5.77
N SER A 5 16.80 -2.88 6.25
CA SER A 5 15.94 -3.72 5.42
C SER A 5 14.95 -2.89 4.61
N MET A 6 14.42 -3.43 3.50
CA MET A 6 13.43 -2.73 2.68
C MET A 6 12.21 -2.24 3.50
N ILE A 7 11.77 -3.05 4.48
CA ILE A 7 10.67 -2.70 5.39
C ILE A 7 11.03 -1.49 6.27
N GLN A 8 12.25 -1.45 6.82
CA GLN A 8 12.71 -0.32 7.65
C GLN A 8 12.85 0.96 6.83
N ARG A 9 13.39 0.88 5.60
CA ARG A 9 13.47 2.01 4.67
C ARG A 9 12.09 2.56 4.32
N ARG A 10 11.12 1.67 4.03
CA ARG A 10 9.70 2.02 3.82
C ARG A 10 9.11 2.72 5.03
N ASN A 11 9.21 2.14 6.22
CA ASN A 11 8.62 2.69 7.44
C ASN A 11 9.24 4.04 7.81
N CYS A 12 10.55 4.21 7.61
CA CYS A 12 11.21 5.49 7.82
C CYS A 12 10.73 6.56 6.83
N ARG A 13 10.51 6.20 5.57
CA ARG A 13 9.94 7.10 4.56
C ARG A 13 8.50 7.50 4.90
N LEU A 14 7.65 6.53 5.24
CA LEU A 14 6.27 6.78 5.64
C LEU A 14 6.19 7.78 6.79
N ARG A 15 6.98 7.54 7.85
CA ARG A 15 7.06 8.44 9.01
C ARG A 15 7.42 9.87 8.62
N ARG A 16 8.45 10.03 7.77
CA ARG A 16 8.87 11.36 7.29
C ARG A 16 7.79 12.05 6.48
N GLU A 17 7.06 11.32 5.63
CA GLU A 17 5.99 11.90 4.81
C GLU A 17 4.74 12.26 5.63
N ILE A 18 4.38 11.46 6.63
CA ILE A 18 3.32 11.77 7.61
C ILE A 18 3.73 13.01 8.42
N ALA A 19 4.92 13.00 9.04
CA ALA A 19 5.41 14.12 9.84
C ALA A 19 5.47 15.43 9.03
N ARG A 20 5.99 15.38 7.79
CA ARG A 20 6.02 16.54 6.90
C ARG A 20 4.63 17.03 6.53
N SER A 21 3.70 16.12 6.23
CA SER A 21 2.33 16.49 5.85
C SER A 21 1.54 17.05 7.02
N PHE A 22 1.78 16.53 8.23
CA PHE A 22 1.18 16.98 9.48
C PHE A 22 1.70 18.37 9.86
N ALA A 23 3.03 18.56 9.85
CA ALA A 23 3.66 19.85 10.15
C ALA A 23 3.29 20.96 9.13
N ALA A 24 3.08 20.61 7.87
CA ALA A 24 2.69 21.56 6.83
C ALA A 24 1.24 22.06 6.93
N ARG A 25 0.40 21.50 7.81
CA ARG A 25 -1.01 21.86 7.93
C ARG A 25 -1.39 22.03 9.41
N HIS A 26 -1.41 23.28 9.87
CA HIS A 26 -1.63 23.68 11.27
C HIS A 26 -2.92 23.17 11.96
N TYR A 27 -3.85 22.49 11.28
CA TYR A 27 -5.16 22.11 11.81
C TYR A 27 -5.74 20.76 11.32
N LYS A 28 -4.93 19.85 10.74
CA LYS A 28 -5.47 18.56 10.29
C LYS A 28 -5.30 17.46 11.35
N ASP A 29 -6.36 16.67 11.53
CA ASP A 29 -6.32 15.40 12.25
C ASP A 29 -5.23 14.47 11.67
N LEU A 30 -4.51 13.77 12.56
CA LEU A 30 -3.49 12.79 12.22
C LEU A 30 -4.07 11.70 11.32
N VAL A 31 -5.31 11.26 11.57
CA VAL A 31 -5.97 10.23 10.76
C VAL A 31 -6.17 10.71 9.32
N ALA A 32 -6.71 11.93 9.14
CA ALA A 32 -6.88 12.52 7.82
C ALA A 32 -5.54 12.72 7.09
N THR A 33 -4.47 13.00 7.83
CA THR A 33 -3.11 13.17 7.29
C THR A 33 -2.54 11.84 6.81
N VAL A 34 -2.73 10.77 7.59
CA VAL A 34 -2.33 9.41 7.22
C VAL A 34 -3.07 8.98 5.95
N ASP A 35 -4.38 9.17 5.90
CA ASP A 35 -5.21 8.85 4.71
C ASP A 35 -4.73 9.58 3.46
N GLU A 36 -4.36 10.85 3.60
CA GLU A 36 -3.82 11.63 2.50
C GLU A 36 -2.47 11.07 2.03
N VAL A 37 -1.57 10.73 2.95
CA VAL A 37 -0.25 10.17 2.62
C VAL A 37 -0.36 8.81 1.95
N ILE A 38 -1.18 7.90 2.50
CA ILE A 38 -1.30 6.53 1.96
C ILE A 38 -2.02 6.47 0.61
N ARG A 39 -2.59 7.59 0.13
CA ARG A 39 -3.22 7.67 -1.21
C ARG A 39 -2.34 8.38 -2.24
N ARG A 40 -1.18 8.93 -1.85
CA ARG A 40 -0.31 9.71 -2.75
C ARG A 40 0.63 8.83 -3.59
N PRO A 41 0.96 9.28 -4.81
CA PRO A 41 2.05 8.73 -5.61
C PRO A 41 3.42 9.02 -4.97
N LEU A 42 4.35 8.08 -5.11
CA LEU A 42 5.73 8.19 -4.66
C LEU A 42 6.70 8.22 -5.85
N LYS A 43 7.92 8.71 -5.63
CA LYS A 43 9.04 8.59 -6.60
C LYS A 43 9.25 7.16 -7.12
N ARG A 44 8.90 6.14 -6.32
CA ARG A 44 8.86 4.73 -6.71
C ARG A 44 7.59 4.12 -6.12
N GLY A 45 6.54 4.00 -6.93
CA GLY A 45 5.27 3.36 -6.59
C GLY A 45 4.20 4.25 -5.92
N PHE A 46 3.24 3.62 -5.24
CA PHE A 46 2.15 4.29 -4.50
C PHE A 46 1.98 3.62 -3.15
N TYR A 47 1.42 4.34 -2.16
CA TYR A 47 0.82 3.64 -1.03
C TYR A 47 -0.56 3.09 -1.43
N VAL A 48 -0.92 1.89 -0.97
CA VAL A 48 -2.18 1.23 -1.38
C VAL A 48 -2.94 0.69 -0.17
N GLU A 49 -4.09 1.27 0.11
CA GLU A 49 -5.00 0.80 1.16
C GLU A 49 -5.66 -0.54 0.80
N ALA A 50 -5.90 -1.40 1.80
CA ALA A 50 -6.50 -2.72 1.59
C ALA A 50 -7.91 -2.64 1.00
N ASP A 51 -8.75 -1.76 1.51
CA ASP A 51 -10.11 -1.55 1.00
C ASP A 51 -10.09 -1.05 -0.45
N SER A 52 -9.14 -0.16 -0.75
CA SER A 52 -8.91 0.30 -2.12
C SER A 52 -8.50 -0.86 -3.03
N ALA A 53 -7.60 -1.75 -2.57
CA ALA A 53 -7.20 -2.93 -3.33
C ALA A 53 -8.36 -3.91 -3.56
N ILE A 54 -9.23 -4.11 -2.57
CA ILE A 54 -10.42 -4.96 -2.69
C ILE A 54 -11.39 -4.38 -3.72
N VAL A 55 -11.69 -3.08 -3.66
CA VAL A 55 -12.57 -2.42 -4.64
C VAL A 55 -12.01 -2.53 -6.06
N ILE A 56 -10.69 -2.35 -6.21
CA ILE A 56 -10.03 -2.42 -7.51
C ILE A 56 -9.98 -3.86 -8.04
N ASP A 57 -9.74 -4.88 -7.20
CA ASP A 57 -9.81 -6.30 -7.60
C ASP A 57 -11.21 -6.68 -8.09
N ARG A 58 -12.26 -6.24 -7.36
CA ARG A 58 -13.66 -6.44 -7.78
C ARG A 58 -13.93 -5.84 -9.16
N ARG A 59 -13.47 -4.61 -9.40
CA ARG A 59 -13.59 -3.95 -10.71
C ARG A 59 -12.81 -4.68 -11.81
N ARG A 60 -11.58 -5.12 -11.52
CA ARG A 60 -10.76 -5.93 -12.43
C ARG A 60 -11.50 -7.19 -12.85
N ARG A 61 -12.01 -7.97 -11.88
CA ARG A 61 -12.72 -9.22 -12.13
C ARG A 61 -14.03 -9.04 -12.90
N ALA A 62 -14.70 -7.91 -12.70
CA ALA A 62 -15.88 -7.54 -13.48
C ALA A 62 -15.55 -7.04 -14.90
N GLY A 63 -14.26 -6.99 -15.31
CA GLY A 63 -13.82 -6.42 -16.58
C GLY A 63 -13.97 -4.90 -16.68
N LYS A 64 -14.22 -4.21 -15.55
CA LYS A 64 -14.53 -2.77 -15.48
C LYS A 64 -13.32 -1.91 -15.10
N LEU A 65 -12.13 -2.49 -14.99
CA LEU A 65 -10.93 -1.73 -14.70
C LEU A 65 -10.40 -1.13 -16.01
N VAL A 66 -10.44 0.21 -16.13
CA VAL A 66 -9.86 0.88 -17.30
C VAL A 66 -8.34 0.78 -17.23
N CYS A 67 -7.77 -0.18 -17.95
CA CYS A 67 -6.33 -0.37 -18.10
C CYS A 67 -5.76 0.70 -19.04
N LYS A 68 -5.72 1.96 -18.59
CA LYS A 68 -4.93 2.99 -19.27
C LYS A 68 -3.47 2.69 -18.93
N GLY A 69 -2.61 2.42 -19.91
CA GLY A 69 -1.18 2.04 -19.80
C GLY A 69 -0.25 2.97 -19.00
N SER A 70 -0.81 3.80 -18.12
CA SER A 70 -0.16 4.51 -17.03
C SER A 70 0.60 3.58 -16.07
N LYS A 71 1.61 4.15 -15.40
CA LYS A 71 2.34 3.52 -14.29
C LYS A 71 1.42 2.97 -13.19
N ARG A 72 0.27 3.61 -12.97
CA ARG A 72 -0.74 3.16 -12.00
C ARG A 72 -1.38 1.83 -12.41
N SER A 73 -1.65 1.64 -13.71
CA SER A 73 -2.21 0.39 -14.23
C SER A 73 -1.19 -0.75 -14.15
N GLN A 74 0.08 -0.49 -14.50
CA GLN A 74 1.15 -1.47 -14.38
C GLN A 74 1.34 -1.92 -12.92
N MET A 75 1.35 -0.98 -11.97
CA MET A 75 1.43 -1.32 -10.55
C MET A 75 0.29 -2.24 -10.10
N TRP A 76 -0.95 -1.97 -10.50
CA TRP A 76 -2.07 -2.85 -10.15
C TRP A 76 -1.93 -4.23 -10.80
N ALA A 77 -1.43 -4.31 -12.03
CA ALA A 77 -1.13 -5.59 -12.68
C ALA A 77 -0.08 -6.39 -11.88
N ASP A 78 1.03 -5.76 -11.49
CA ASP A 78 2.10 -6.40 -10.71
C ASP A 78 1.60 -6.84 -9.32
N PHE A 79 0.80 -6.01 -8.66
CA PHE A 79 0.19 -6.32 -7.36
C PHE A 79 -0.72 -7.54 -7.46
N PHE A 80 -1.65 -7.55 -8.42
CA PHE A 80 -2.57 -8.67 -8.57
C PHE A 80 -1.89 -9.94 -9.10
N SER A 81 -0.79 -9.82 -9.86
CA SER A 81 0.04 -10.97 -10.21
C SER A 81 0.57 -11.68 -8.96
N GLN A 82 1.01 -10.94 -7.94
CA GLN A 82 1.42 -11.53 -6.66
C GLN A 82 0.25 -12.16 -5.89
N VAL A 83 -0.93 -11.53 -5.92
CA VAL A 83 -2.16 -12.10 -5.32
C VAL A 83 -2.53 -13.42 -5.99
N ASP A 84 -2.53 -13.45 -7.32
CA ASP A 84 -2.84 -14.63 -8.13
C ASP A 84 -1.82 -15.75 -7.87
N ALA A 85 -0.52 -15.42 -7.82
CA ALA A 85 0.54 -16.39 -7.49
C ALA A 85 0.40 -16.96 -6.07
N LEU A 86 -0.03 -16.14 -5.09
CA LEU A 86 -0.23 -16.59 -3.72
C LEU A 86 -1.42 -17.56 -3.61
N LEU A 87 -2.51 -17.27 -4.33
CA LEU A 87 -3.69 -18.14 -4.40
C LEU A 87 -3.36 -19.48 -5.08
N ALA A 88 -2.61 -19.46 -6.18
CA ALA A 88 -2.18 -20.68 -6.86
C ALA A 88 -1.39 -21.62 -5.94
N ARG A 89 -0.60 -21.05 -5.01
CA ARG A 89 0.16 -21.80 -4.00
C ARG A 89 -0.65 -22.21 -2.77
N ASN A 90 -1.81 -21.60 -2.53
CA ASN A 90 -2.64 -21.81 -1.34
C ASN A 90 -4.13 -21.93 -1.73
N PRO A 91 -4.59 -23.09 -2.23
CA PRO A 91 -5.93 -23.26 -2.79
C PRO A 91 -7.09 -22.99 -1.81
N GLY A 92 -6.85 -23.07 -0.50
CA GLY A 92 -7.84 -22.75 0.54
C GLY A 92 -7.86 -21.28 1.00
N MET A 93 -6.99 -20.43 0.47
CA MET A 93 -6.91 -19.02 0.87
C MET A 93 -7.98 -18.20 0.15
N SER A 94 -8.73 -17.40 0.90
CA SER A 94 -9.66 -16.45 0.29
C SER A 94 -8.89 -15.36 -0.47
N ARG A 95 -9.47 -14.84 -1.54
CA ARG A 95 -8.85 -13.77 -2.33
C ARG A 95 -8.62 -12.49 -1.52
N VAL A 96 -9.54 -12.15 -0.62
CA VAL A 96 -9.36 -11.04 0.34
C VAL A 96 -8.18 -11.33 1.27
N GLY A 97 -8.07 -12.57 1.80
CA GLY A 97 -6.92 -12.98 2.60
C GLY A 97 -5.59 -12.89 1.84
N ALA A 98 -5.58 -13.27 0.57
CA ALA A 98 -4.40 -13.14 -0.30
C ALA A 98 -4.01 -11.68 -0.53
N ILE A 99 -4.99 -10.80 -0.78
CA ILE A 99 -4.77 -9.34 -0.85
C ILE A 99 -4.15 -8.87 0.47
N CYS A 100 -4.77 -9.12 1.61
CA CYS A 100 -4.25 -8.71 2.92
C CYS A 100 -2.83 -9.25 3.18
N ARG A 101 -2.50 -10.46 2.72
CA ARG A 101 -1.17 -11.07 2.90
C ARG A 101 -0.10 -10.46 2.00
N VAL A 102 -0.41 -10.17 0.73
CA VAL A 102 0.48 -9.40 -0.16
C VAL A 102 0.67 -7.97 0.36
N ILE A 103 -0.36 -7.41 1.00
CA ILE A 103 -0.27 -6.10 1.65
C ILE A 103 0.68 -6.17 2.86
N ALA A 104 0.50 -7.17 3.73
CA ALA A 104 1.30 -7.35 4.93
C ALA A 104 2.77 -7.68 4.62
N SER A 105 3.05 -8.43 3.54
CA SER A 105 4.42 -8.78 3.14
C SER A 105 5.25 -7.58 2.69
N GLY A 106 4.60 -6.54 2.17
CA GLY A 106 5.29 -5.34 1.65
C GLY A 106 6.25 -5.63 0.49
N THR A 107 6.06 -6.76 -0.20
CA THR A 107 6.96 -7.29 -1.24
C THR A 107 6.75 -6.70 -2.63
N SER A 108 5.74 -5.84 -2.81
CA SER A 108 5.50 -5.24 -4.12
C SER A 108 6.52 -4.13 -4.42
N ASN A 109 7.36 -4.40 -5.43
CA ASN A 109 8.41 -3.49 -5.89
C ASN A 109 7.87 -2.19 -6.52
N THR A 110 6.60 -2.20 -6.96
CA THR A 110 5.96 -1.08 -7.67
C THR A 110 4.91 -0.35 -6.84
N GLY A 111 4.58 -0.79 -5.61
CA GLY A 111 3.69 -0.10 -4.69
C GLY A 111 3.73 -0.64 -3.25
N PHE A 112 3.61 0.24 -2.26
CA PHE A 112 3.60 -0.09 -0.84
C PHE A 112 2.18 -0.19 -0.32
N CYS A 113 1.65 -1.40 -0.22
CA CYS A 113 0.32 -1.51 0.33
C CYS A 113 0.35 -1.35 1.86
N MET A 114 -0.62 -0.61 2.40
CA MET A 114 -0.63 -0.11 3.76
C MET A 114 -2.07 0.24 4.17
N SER A 115 -2.60 -0.39 5.22
CA SER A 115 -3.86 0.05 5.82
C SER A 115 -3.63 1.31 6.67
N ARG A 116 -4.71 2.03 6.99
CA ARG A 116 -4.66 3.16 7.93
C ARG A 116 -4.09 2.74 9.28
N GLU A 117 -4.57 1.64 9.84
CA GLU A 117 -4.16 1.12 11.15
C GLU A 117 -2.68 0.78 11.15
N LEU A 118 -2.18 0.13 10.10
CA LEU A 118 -0.76 -0.18 9.96
C LEU A 118 0.08 1.09 9.81
N ALA A 119 -0.38 2.08 9.05
CA ALA A 119 0.31 3.36 8.89
C ALA A 119 0.40 4.14 10.22
N LEU A 120 -0.70 4.19 10.97
CA LEU A 120 -0.76 4.78 12.32
C LEU A 120 0.16 4.03 13.28
N LYS A 121 0.14 2.70 13.26
CA LYS A 121 1.03 1.87 14.08
C LYS A 121 2.50 2.13 13.76
N ILE A 122 2.87 2.19 12.48
CA ILE A 122 4.25 2.50 12.03
C ILE A 122 4.66 3.91 12.44
N TYR A 123 3.74 4.88 12.40
CA TYR A 123 4.00 6.25 12.83
C TYR A 123 4.24 6.33 14.33
N ASN A 124 3.36 5.74 15.14
CA ASN A 124 3.37 5.83 16.60
C ASN A 124 4.46 4.97 17.26
N HIS A 125 4.75 3.76 16.74
CA HIS A 125 5.80 2.88 17.30
C HIS A 125 7.20 3.14 16.73
N GLY A 126 7.37 4.22 16.00
CA GLY A 126 8.66 4.64 15.47
C GLY A 126 9.38 5.72 16.28
N ASN A 127 8.79 6.15 17.40
CA ASN A 127 9.43 7.04 18.38
C ASN A 127 9.99 6.22 19.54
#